data_AF-A0A2M7X252-F1
#
_entry.id   AF-A0A2M7X252-F1
#
_cell.length_a   1.000
_cell.length_b   1.000
_cell.length_c   1.000
_cell.angle_alpha   90.00
_cell.angle_beta   90.00
_cell.angle_gamma   90.00
#
_symmetry.space_group_name_H-M   'P 1'
#
loop_
_entity.id
_entity.type
_entity.pdbx_description
1 polymer ?
#
loop_
_entity_poly.entity_id
_entity_poly.type
_entity_poly.pdbx_seq_one_letter_code
_entity_poly.pdbx_strand_id
1 'polypeptide(L)'
;MRLHKTVNVLFIAVGYILVTGFELSAQTIVAGVFLYICFGILMYGGLYSFNSVADRVRDHKNGLPNPLYKLSLAEVLLHACVAFVFVVLGQTLISIYFRQIVYICFVLIGINLVYSFVLKRYFMIGGVLLIATTGPLKVMSGVLLAGGNVYDYWWIFIVHYVGSVIFHGVKNYRRGLL
;
A
#
# COMPACT_ATOMS: atom_id res chain seq x y z
N MET A 1 -8.07 -10.95 5.16
CA MET A 1 -6.93 -10.28 4.50
C MET A 1 -6.81 -10.77 3.05
N ARG A 2 -6.61 -9.89 2.06
CA ARG A 2 -6.40 -10.29 0.65
C ARG A 2 -4.90 -10.35 0.34
N LEU A 3 -4.27 -11.49 0.58
CA LEU A 3 -2.82 -11.71 0.39
C LEU A 3 -2.32 -11.30 -1.00
N HIS A 4 -3.08 -11.55 -2.08
CA HIS A 4 -2.66 -11.11 -3.41
C HIS A 4 -2.44 -9.58 -3.55
N LYS A 5 -3.01 -8.76 -2.66
CA LYS A 5 -2.80 -7.30 -2.69
C LYS A 5 -1.48 -6.87 -2.04
N THR A 6 -0.81 -7.75 -1.31
CA THR A 6 0.52 -7.49 -0.73
C THR A 6 1.63 -7.67 -1.75
N VAL A 7 1.33 -8.21 -2.94
CA VAL A 7 2.25 -8.29 -4.10
C VAL A 7 2.82 -6.91 -4.48
N ASN A 8 2.13 -5.82 -4.13
CA ASN A 8 2.67 -4.47 -4.30
C ASN A 8 3.98 -4.22 -3.51
N VAL A 9 4.34 -5.04 -2.50
CA VAL A 9 5.68 -5.01 -1.88
C VAL A 9 6.79 -5.29 -2.89
N LEU A 10 6.52 -6.01 -3.98
CA LEU A 10 7.52 -6.27 -5.00
C LEU A 10 8.12 -4.99 -5.59
N PHE A 11 7.40 -3.86 -5.58
CA PHE A 11 7.97 -2.58 -5.98
C PHE A 11 9.12 -2.10 -5.09
N ILE A 12 9.11 -2.47 -3.80
CA ILE A 12 10.25 -2.23 -2.90
C ILE A 12 11.44 -3.09 -3.33
N ALA A 13 11.20 -4.36 -3.65
CA ALA A 13 12.26 -5.24 -4.15
C ALA A 13 12.85 -4.72 -5.48
N VAL A 14 12.01 -4.22 -6.39
CA VAL A 14 12.46 -3.57 -7.64
C VAL A 14 13.39 -2.39 -7.33
N GLY A 15 12.98 -1.48 -6.43
CA GLY A 15 13.82 -0.34 -6.05
C GLY A 15 15.16 -0.75 -5.45
N TYR A 16 15.18 -1.80 -4.62
CA TYR A 16 16.41 -2.32 -4.02
C TYR A 16 17.36 -2.90 -5.08
N ILE A 17 16.83 -3.77 -5.95
CA ILE A 17 17.60 -4.45 -7.00
C ILE A 17 18.20 -3.46 -8.01
N LEU A 18 17.48 -2.38 -8.32
CA LEU A 18 17.98 -1.32 -9.21
C LEU A 18 19.27 -0.69 -8.70
N VAL A 19 19.43 -0.58 -7.38
CA VAL A 19 20.62 0.00 -6.75
C VAL A 19 21.73 -1.05 -6.59
N THR A 20 21.39 -2.27 -6.19
CA THR A 20 22.38 -3.30 -5.87
C THR A 20 22.84 -4.14 -7.07
N GLY A 21 22.32 -3.87 -8.27
CA GLY A 21 22.73 -4.59 -9.48
C GLY A 21 22.44 -6.09 -9.43
N PHE A 22 21.34 -6.50 -8.79
CA PHE A 22 20.95 -7.91 -8.56
C PHE A 22 21.85 -8.71 -7.61
N GLU A 23 22.76 -8.07 -6.89
CA GLU A 23 23.52 -8.75 -5.84
C GLU A 23 22.60 -9.12 -4.67
N LEU A 24 22.37 -10.42 -4.48
CA LEU A 24 21.51 -10.96 -3.42
C LEU A 24 22.34 -11.81 -2.47
N SER A 25 22.54 -11.30 -1.26
CA SER A 25 23.09 -12.07 -0.15
C SER A 25 21.98 -12.80 0.63
N ALA A 26 22.32 -13.86 1.36
CA ALA A 26 21.37 -14.52 2.26
C ALA A 26 20.78 -13.54 3.31
N GLN A 27 21.59 -12.61 3.81
CA GLN A 27 21.15 -11.58 4.75
C GLN A 27 20.12 -10.64 4.12
N THR A 28 20.31 -10.26 2.85
CA THR A 28 19.35 -9.44 2.09
C THR A 28 18.02 -10.15 1.92
N ILE A 29 18.04 -11.46 1.63
CA ILE A 29 16.81 -12.25 1.47
C ILE A 29 16.03 -12.31 2.79
N VAL A 30 16.72 -12.58 3.91
CA VAL A 30 16.09 -12.62 5.24
C VAL A 30 15.49 -11.26 5.60
N ALA A 31 16.22 -10.17 5.38
CA ALA A 31 15.73 -8.82 5.59
C ALA A 31 14.51 -8.51 4.71
N GLY A 32 14.53 -8.94 3.44
CA GLY A 32 13.41 -8.80 2.50
C GLY A 32 12.16 -9.56 2.92
N VAL A 33 12.30 -10.80 3.41
CA VAL A 33 11.18 -11.59 3.95
C VAL A 33 10.61 -10.91 5.20
N PHE A 34 11.48 -10.47 6.11
CA PHE A 34 11.05 -9.77 7.32
C PHE A 34 10.34 -8.45 7.00
N LEU A 35 10.84 -7.70 6.01
CA LEU A 35 10.19 -6.51 5.50
C LEU A 35 8.83 -6.82 4.87
N TYR A 36 8.69 -7.92 4.11
CA TYR A 36 7.41 -8.34 3.55
C TYR A 36 6.38 -8.65 4.64
N ILE A 37 6.79 -9.27 5.74
CA ILE A 37 5.93 -9.51 6.90
C ILE A 37 5.50 -8.17 7.51
N CYS A 38 6.46 -7.29 7.83
CA CYS A 38 6.17 -6.01 8.51
C CYS A 38 5.35 -5.04 7.64
N PHE A 39 5.81 -4.79 6.43
CA PHE A 39 5.21 -3.82 5.51
C PHE A 39 4.03 -4.42 4.75
N GLY A 40 4.18 -5.60 4.18
CA GLY A 40 3.17 -6.21 3.31
C GLY A 40 2.01 -6.81 4.10
N ILE A 41 2.33 -7.74 5.00
CA ILE A 41 1.31 -8.49 5.75
C ILE A 41 0.70 -7.64 6.86
N LEU A 42 1.51 -7.09 7.77
CA LEU A 42 1.00 -6.36 8.92
C LEU A 42 0.48 -4.97 8.51
N MET A 43 1.35 -4.09 8.01
CA MET A 43 0.95 -2.72 7.72
C MET A 43 -0.07 -2.62 6.57
N TYR A 44 0.27 -3.11 5.37
CA TYR A 44 -0.65 -3.04 4.21
C TYR A 44 -1.85 -3.97 4.35
N GLY A 45 -1.69 -5.16 4.95
CA GLY A 45 -2.83 -6.05 5.23
C GLY A 45 -3.82 -5.41 6.20
N GLY A 46 -3.33 -4.71 7.23
CA GLY A 46 -4.13 -3.89 8.14
C GLY A 46 -4.85 -2.75 7.39
N LEU A 47 -4.13 -1.95 6.59
CA LEU A 47 -4.73 -0.86 5.79
C LEU A 47 -5.83 -1.37 4.86
N TYR A 48 -5.61 -2.47 4.13
CA TYR A 48 -6.66 -3.03 3.27
C TYR A 48 -7.87 -3.58 4.04
N SER A 49 -7.65 -4.01 5.27
CA SER A 49 -8.74 -4.47 6.15
C SER A 49 -9.56 -3.26 6.62
N PHE A 50 -8.91 -2.16 6.99
CA PHE A 50 -9.59 -0.87 7.23
C PHE A 50 -10.38 -0.38 6.03
N ASN A 51 -9.79 -0.41 4.83
CA ASN A 51 -10.50 0.00 3.61
C ASN A 51 -11.76 -0.84 3.42
N SER A 52 -11.69 -2.16 3.68
CA SER A 52 -12.85 -3.05 3.56
C SER A 52 -13.95 -2.70 4.58
N VAL A 53 -13.58 -2.29 5.80
CA VAL A 53 -14.52 -1.80 6.81
C VAL A 53 -15.18 -0.50 6.35
N ALA A 54 -14.39 0.49 5.91
CA ALA A 54 -14.88 1.79 5.46
C ALA A 54 -15.77 1.70 4.21
N ASP A 55 -15.49 0.71 3.36
CA ASP A 55 -16.18 0.47 2.10
C ASP A 55 -17.39 -0.47 2.22
N ARG A 56 -17.62 -1.08 3.38
CA ARG A 56 -18.65 -2.12 3.61
C ARG A 56 -20.00 -1.84 2.96
N VAL A 57 -20.58 -0.66 3.23
CA VAL A 57 -21.93 -0.30 2.75
C VAL A 57 -21.90 0.11 1.28
N ARG A 58 -20.89 0.88 0.86
CA ARG A 58 -20.78 1.35 -0.53
C ARG A 58 -20.54 0.19 -1.49
N ASP A 59 -19.66 -0.74 -1.12
CA ASP A 59 -19.38 -1.91 -1.95
C ASP A 59 -20.64 -2.74 -2.17
N HIS A 60 -21.45 -2.95 -1.13
CA HIS A 60 -22.74 -3.63 -1.29
C HIS A 60 -23.70 -2.90 -2.23
N LYS A 61 -23.85 -1.57 -2.06
CA LYS A 61 -24.69 -0.73 -2.95
C LYS A 61 -24.26 -0.80 -4.42
N ASN A 62 -22.96 -0.95 -4.67
CA ASN A 62 -22.39 -1.01 -6.01
C ASN A 62 -22.23 -2.45 -6.53
N GLY A 63 -22.81 -3.46 -5.86
CA GLY A 63 -22.70 -4.87 -6.27
C GLY A 63 -21.29 -5.47 -6.16
N LEU A 64 -20.38 -4.83 -5.41
CA LEU A 64 -19.01 -5.28 -5.24
C LEU A 64 -18.90 -6.28 -4.07
N PRO A 65 -18.07 -7.33 -4.20
CA PRO A 65 -17.93 -8.35 -3.17
C PRO A 65 -17.19 -7.80 -1.94
N ASN A 66 -17.93 -7.63 -0.84
CA ASN A 66 -17.41 -7.30 0.48
C ASN A 66 -18.11 -8.15 1.56
N PRO A 67 -17.43 -9.16 2.13
CA PRO A 67 -18.03 -10.10 3.08
C PRO A 67 -18.46 -9.41 4.39
N LEU A 68 -17.86 -8.27 4.74
CA LEU A 68 -18.16 -7.54 5.97
C LEU A 68 -19.58 -6.95 5.98
N TYR A 69 -20.23 -6.84 4.82
CA TYR A 69 -21.60 -6.30 4.76
C TYR A 69 -22.60 -7.13 5.56
N LYS A 70 -22.39 -8.45 5.61
CA LYS A 70 -23.24 -9.42 6.31
C LYS A 70 -23.03 -9.48 7.81
N LEU A 71 -21.96 -8.87 8.32
CA LEU A 71 -21.60 -8.93 9.74
C LEU A 71 -22.34 -7.88 10.57
N SER A 72 -22.51 -8.16 11.85
CA SER A 72 -23.00 -7.20 12.84
C SER A 72 -22.04 -6.01 13.00
N LEU A 73 -22.51 -4.93 13.63
CA LEU A 73 -21.64 -3.77 13.91
C LEU A 73 -20.47 -4.15 14.83
N ALA A 74 -20.71 -4.97 15.86
CA ALA A 74 -19.69 -5.40 16.81
C ALA A 74 -18.56 -6.19 16.13
N GLU A 75 -18.90 -7.12 15.23
CA GLU A 75 -17.90 -7.89 14.48
C GLU A 75 -17.07 -7.00 13.55
N VAL A 76 -17.69 -5.99 12.93
CA VAL A 76 -16.98 -5.04 12.06
C VAL A 76 -16.06 -4.12 12.86
N LEU A 77 -16.46 -3.69 14.05
CA LEU A 77 -15.58 -2.94 14.96
C LEU A 77 -14.39 -3.79 15.40
N LEU A 78 -14.60 -5.06 15.74
CA LEU A 78 -13.51 -5.98 16.06
C LEU A 78 -12.52 -6.12 14.90
N HIS A 79 -13.01 -6.25 13.66
CA HIS A 79 -12.16 -6.28 12.46
C HIS A 79 -11.37 -4.97 12.29
N ALA A 80 -11.97 -3.82 12.57
CA ALA A 80 -11.29 -2.53 12.53
C ALA A 80 -10.19 -2.43 13.60
N CYS A 81 -10.45 -2.89 14.83
CA CYS A 81 -9.47 -2.93 15.91
C CYS A 81 -8.28 -3.83 15.57
N VAL A 82 -8.53 -5.03 15.06
CA VAL A 82 -7.46 -5.95 14.63
C VAL A 82 -6.64 -5.34 13.49
N ALA A 83 -7.30 -4.71 12.52
CA ALA A 83 -6.64 -3.99 11.44
C ALA A 83 -5.74 -2.86 11.97
N PHE A 84 -6.22 -2.10 12.96
CA PHE A 84 -5.45 -1.05 13.64
C PHE A 84 -4.20 -1.59 14.31
N VAL A 85 -4.34 -2.65 15.10
CA VAL A 85 -3.21 -3.30 15.77
C VAL A 85 -2.17 -3.75 14.75
N PHE A 86 -2.57 -4.31 13.62
CA PHE A 86 -1.63 -4.74 12.57
C PHE A 86 -0.91 -3.56 11.91
N VAL A 87 -1.60 -2.44 11.64
CA VAL A 87 -0.95 -1.23 11.10
C VAL A 87 0.08 -0.69 12.10
N VAL A 88 -0.30 -0.55 13.37
CA VAL A 88 0.58 -0.03 14.42
C VAL A 88 1.77 -0.96 14.63
N LEU A 89 1.54 -2.27 14.75
CA LEU A 89 2.61 -3.25 14.93
C LEU A 89 3.57 -3.26 13.74
N GLY A 90 3.05 -3.28 12.51
CA GLY A 90 3.87 -3.22 11.30
C GLY A 90 4.72 -1.94 11.24
N GLN A 91 4.12 -0.78 11.55
CA GLN A 91 4.82 0.50 11.58
C GLN A 91 5.89 0.55 12.69
N THR A 92 5.59 0.02 13.88
CA THR A 92 6.55 -0.05 14.99
C THR A 92 7.76 -0.91 14.61
N LEU A 93 7.53 -2.10 14.04
CA LEU A 93 8.62 -2.97 13.59
C LEU A 93 9.45 -2.30 12.48
N ILE A 94 8.82 -1.61 11.53
CA ILE A 94 9.53 -0.82 10.52
C ILE A 94 10.39 0.27 11.18
N SER A 95 9.88 0.93 12.22
CA SER A 95 10.61 1.99 12.92
C SER A 95 11.84 1.48 13.67
N ILE A 96 11.81 0.23 14.11
CA ILE A 96 12.94 -0.42 14.78
C ILE A 96 13.99 -0.87 13.77
N TYR A 97 13.58 -1.59 12.72
CA TYR A 97 14.49 -2.33 11.84
C TYR A 97 14.81 -1.65 10.50
N PHE A 98 13.95 -0.74 10.03
CA PHE A 98 14.01 -0.15 8.68
C PHE A 98 13.84 1.38 8.73
N ARG A 99 14.67 2.04 9.54
CA ARG A 99 14.60 3.49 9.85
C ARG A 99 14.57 4.38 8.61
N GLN A 100 15.22 3.95 7.53
CA GLN A 100 15.35 4.68 6.27
C GLN A 100 14.00 4.96 5.60
N ILE A 101 12.98 4.14 5.85
CA ILE A 101 11.70 4.23 5.14
C ILE A 101 10.52 4.63 6.03
N VAL A 102 10.77 4.94 7.31
CA VAL A 102 9.73 5.23 8.31
C VAL A 102 8.80 6.35 7.86
N TYR A 103 9.37 7.46 7.39
CA TYR A 103 8.59 8.60 6.91
C TYR A 103 7.75 8.26 5.69
N ILE A 104 8.29 7.48 4.74
CA ILE A 104 7.54 7.02 3.57
C ILE A 104 6.37 6.14 4.00
N CYS A 105 6.56 5.26 4.99
CA CYS A 105 5.49 4.41 5.51
C CYS A 105 4.36 5.24 6.14
N PHE A 106 4.68 6.29 6.92
CA PHE A 106 3.66 7.22 7.43
C PHE A 106 2.90 7.94 6.31
N VAL A 107 3.59 8.40 5.27
CA VAL A 107 2.97 9.01 4.09
C VAL A 107 2.04 8.02 3.38
N LEU A 108 2.48 6.77 3.19
CA LEU A 108 1.67 5.71 2.58
C LEU A 108 0.43 5.37 3.40
N ILE A 109 0.55 5.31 4.73
CA ILE A 109 -0.59 5.16 5.64
C ILE A 109 -1.56 6.33 5.45
N GLY A 110 -1.06 7.57 5.50
CA GLY A 110 -1.86 8.78 5.30
C GLY A 110 -2.61 8.78 3.95
N ILE A 111 -1.92 8.47 2.86
CA ILE A 111 -2.52 8.33 1.53
C ILE A 111 -3.66 7.30 1.53
N ASN A 112 -3.45 6.13 2.13
CA ASN A 112 -4.47 5.07 2.16
C ASN A 112 -5.69 5.47 3.00
N LEU A 113 -5.50 6.17 4.11
CA LEU A 113 -6.58 6.68 4.93
C LEU A 113 -7.38 7.77 4.20
N VAL A 114 -6.70 8.79 3.65
CA VAL A 114 -7.34 9.87 2.89
C VAL A 114 -8.09 9.32 1.68
N TYR A 115 -7.50 8.38 0.95
CA TYR A 115 -8.15 7.73 -0.17
C TYR A 115 -9.46 7.03 0.26
N SER A 116 -9.42 6.26 1.35
CA SER A 116 -10.51 5.39 1.75
C SER A 116 -11.67 6.12 2.42
N PHE A 117 -11.38 7.15 3.23
CA PHE A 117 -12.39 7.90 3.95
C PHE A 117 -12.90 9.12 3.19
N VAL A 118 -12.08 9.73 2.34
CA VAL A 118 -12.41 11.01 1.67
C VAL A 118 -12.56 10.81 0.17
N LEU A 119 -11.46 10.57 -0.56
CA LEU A 119 -11.45 10.73 -2.01
C LEU A 119 -12.36 9.73 -2.74
N LYS A 120 -12.42 8.49 -2.27
CA LYS A 120 -13.25 7.46 -2.88
C LYS A 120 -14.76 7.72 -2.74
N ARG A 121 -15.17 8.66 -1.89
CA ARG A 121 -16.58 9.05 -1.70
C ARG A 121 -16.94 10.32 -2.45
N TYR A 122 -16.02 11.29 -2.51
CA TYR A 122 -16.33 12.63 -2.98
C TYR A 122 -15.61 13.03 -4.28
N PHE A 123 -14.44 12.46 -4.57
CA PHE A 123 -13.62 12.89 -5.71
C PHE A 123 -12.77 11.76 -6.27
N MET A 124 -13.38 10.92 -7.11
CA MET A 124 -12.77 9.68 -7.60
C MET A 124 -11.51 9.92 -8.45
N ILE A 125 -11.47 10.97 -9.27
CA ILE A 125 -10.30 11.35 -10.07
C ILE A 125 -9.12 11.69 -9.14
N GLY A 126 -9.35 12.50 -8.10
CA GLY A 126 -8.33 12.76 -7.08
C GLY A 126 -7.87 11.49 -6.37
N GLY A 127 -8.78 10.54 -6.13
CA GLY A 127 -8.44 9.23 -5.57
C GLY A 127 -7.49 8.42 -6.47
N VAL A 128 -7.70 8.45 -7.79
CA VAL A 128 -6.81 7.82 -8.77
C VAL A 128 -5.42 8.46 -8.75
N LEU A 129 -5.37 9.80 -8.80
CA LEU A 129 -4.12 10.55 -8.78
C LEU A 129 -3.34 10.31 -7.48
N LEU A 130 -4.02 10.27 -6.34
CA LEU A 130 -3.38 10.04 -5.05
C LEU A 130 -2.85 8.60 -4.93
N ILE A 131 -3.65 7.58 -5.27
CA ILE A 131 -3.21 6.18 -5.16
C ILE A 131 -2.07 5.84 -6.13
N ALA A 132 -2.02 6.49 -7.30
CA ALA A 132 -0.94 6.30 -8.25
C ALA A 132 0.44 6.65 -7.68
N THR A 133 0.52 7.54 -6.69
CA THR A 133 1.78 7.89 -5.99
C THR A 133 2.32 6.74 -5.13
N THR A 134 1.49 5.79 -4.72
CA THR A 134 1.90 4.75 -3.77
C THR A 134 2.86 3.74 -4.39
N GLY A 135 2.87 3.56 -5.71
CA GLY A 135 3.83 2.71 -6.42
C GLY A 135 5.24 3.32 -6.39
N PRO A 136 5.43 4.53 -6.94
CA PRO A 136 6.69 5.28 -6.85
C PRO A 136 7.28 5.36 -5.45
N LEU A 137 6.44 5.62 -4.42
CA LEU A 137 6.90 5.65 -3.03
C LEU A 137 7.44 4.30 -2.54
N LYS A 138 6.87 3.17 -2.98
CA LYS A 138 7.42 1.83 -2.67
C LYS A 138 8.75 1.59 -3.37
N VAL A 139 8.89 2.00 -4.63
CA VAL A 139 10.18 1.92 -5.33
C VAL A 139 11.23 2.78 -4.62
N MET A 140 10.87 4.00 -4.24
CA MET A 140 11.72 4.89 -3.46
C MET A 140 12.15 4.26 -2.13
N SER A 141 11.25 3.57 -1.42
CA SER A 141 11.61 2.80 -0.22
C SER A 141 12.68 1.75 -0.51
N GLY A 142 12.58 1.03 -1.64
CA GLY A 142 13.59 0.07 -2.07
C GLY A 142 14.96 0.70 -2.30
N VAL A 143 14.99 1.83 -3.03
CA VAL A 143 16.23 2.59 -3.30
C VAL A 143 16.90 3.03 -2.00
N LEU A 144 16.14 3.59 -1.06
CA LEU A 144 16.65 4.04 0.23
C LEU A 144 17.18 2.88 1.09
N LEU A 145 16.51 1.73 1.08
CA LEU A 145 16.96 0.54 1.81
C LEU A 145 18.27 -0.02 1.26
N ALA A 146 18.52 0.14 -0.04
CA ALA A 146 19.78 -0.22 -0.66
C ALA A 146 20.89 0.83 -0.48
N GLY A 147 20.60 1.95 0.19
CA GLY A 147 21.54 3.05 0.36
C GLY A 147 21.74 3.91 -0.89
N GLY A 148 20.86 3.79 -1.88
CA GLY A 148 20.92 4.57 -3.11
C GLY A 148 20.42 6.00 -2.95
N ASN A 149 20.85 6.88 -3.85
CA ASN A 149 20.35 8.25 -3.94
C ASN A 149 19.08 8.30 -4.79
N VAL A 150 17.96 8.74 -4.21
CA VAL A 150 16.65 8.82 -4.89
C VAL A 150 16.67 9.71 -6.12
N TYR A 151 17.55 10.72 -6.16
CA TYR A 151 17.65 11.62 -7.30
C TYR A 151 18.18 10.93 -8.56
N ASP A 152 18.95 9.84 -8.46
CA ASP A 152 19.48 9.14 -9.64
C ASP A 152 18.38 8.34 -10.37
N TYR A 153 17.26 8.09 -9.70
CA TYR A 153 16.15 7.24 -10.17
C TYR A 153 14.85 8.03 -10.39
N TRP A 154 14.90 9.37 -10.44
CA TRP A 154 13.71 10.24 -10.52
C TRP A 154 12.77 9.89 -11.68
N TRP A 155 13.33 9.52 -12.83
CA TRP A 155 12.57 9.19 -14.04
C TRP A 155 11.71 7.92 -13.85
N ILE A 156 12.19 6.93 -13.09
CA ILE A 156 11.43 5.71 -12.77
C ILE A 156 10.17 6.06 -11.99
N PHE A 157 10.27 6.99 -11.05
CA PHE A 157 9.13 7.43 -10.24
C PHE A 157 8.06 8.10 -11.10
N ILE A 158 8.46 8.91 -12.08
CA ILE A 158 7.53 9.55 -13.01
C ILE A 158 6.88 8.53 -13.94
N VAL A 159 7.67 7.66 -14.58
CA VAL A 159 7.16 6.63 -15.49
C VAL A 159 6.18 5.72 -14.75
N HIS A 160 6.54 5.27 -13.56
CA HIS A 160 5.66 4.46 -12.73
C HIS A 160 4.41 5.23 -12.31
N TYR A 161 4.52 6.51 -11.95
CA TYR A 161 3.36 7.33 -11.59
C TYR A 161 2.37 7.43 -12.75
N VAL A 162 2.84 7.83 -13.94
CA VAL A 162 2.01 7.98 -15.14
C VAL A 162 1.37 6.65 -15.52
N GLY A 163 2.15 5.56 -15.52
CA GLY A 163 1.62 4.22 -15.77
C GLY A 163 0.54 3.81 -14.76
N SER A 164 0.74 4.10 -13.48
CA SER A 164 -0.26 3.86 -12.43
C SER A 164 -1.53 4.70 -12.63
N VAL A 165 -1.42 5.98 -13.00
CA VAL A 165 -2.58 6.84 -13.29
C VAL A 165 -3.40 6.25 -14.42
N ILE A 166 -2.77 5.87 -15.53
CA ILE A 166 -3.44 5.27 -16.69
C ILE A 166 -4.12 3.96 -16.28
N PHE A 167 -3.40 3.06 -15.62
CA PHE A 167 -3.94 1.77 -15.19
C PHE A 167 -5.15 1.92 -14.26
N HIS A 168 -5.05 2.78 -13.24
CA HIS A 168 -6.14 3.01 -12.31
C HIS A 168 -7.31 3.76 -12.95
N GLY A 169 -7.06 4.70 -13.87
CA GLY A 169 -8.09 5.38 -14.65
C GLY A 169 -8.90 4.40 -15.48
N VAL A 170 -8.24 3.62 -16.34
CA VAL A 170 -8.88 2.61 -17.20
C VAL A 170 -9.67 1.60 -16.37
N LYS A 171 -9.09 1.13 -15.25
CA LYS A 171 -9.74 0.17 -14.35
C LYS A 171 -11.04 0.72 -13.75
N ASN A 172 -11.09 1.99 -13.36
CA ASN A 172 -12.29 2.58 -12.77
C ASN A 172 -13.33 2.95 -13.83
N TYR A 173 -12.91 3.43 -15.00
CA TYR A 173 -13.80 3.64 -16.15
C TYR A 173 -14.53 2.35 -16.56
N ARG A 174 -13.79 1.23 -16.69
CA ARG A 174 -14.39 -0.09 -16.99
C ARG A 174 -15.36 -0.60 -15.92
N ARG A 175 -15.33 -0.03 -14.72
CA ARG A 175 -16.23 -0.37 -13.61
C ARG A 175 -17.42 0.58 -13.48
N GLY A 176 -17.54 1.58 -14.37
CA GLY A 176 -18.56 2.62 -14.27
C GLY A 176 -18.43 3.49 -13.02
N LEU A 177 -17.21 3.64 -12.49
CA LEU A 177 -16.91 4.47 -11.31
C LEU A 177 -16.32 5.85 -11.67
N LEU A 178 -15.91 6.01 -12.92
CA LEU A 178 -15.51 7.25 -13.59
C LEU A 178 -16.40 7.41 -14.81
#